data_AF-A0A5E4PE81-F1
#
_entry.id   AF-A0A5E4PE81-F1
#
_cell.length_a   1.000
_cell.length_b   1.000
_cell.length_c   1.000
_cell.angle_alpha   90.00
_cell.angle_beta   90.00
_cell.angle_gamma   90.00
#
_symmetry.space_group_name_H-M   'P 1'
#
loop_
_entity.id
_entity.type
_entity.pdbx_description
1 polymer ?
#
loop_
_entity_poly.entity_id
_entity_poly.type
_entity_poly.pdbx_seq_one_letter_code
_entity_poly.pdbx_strand_id
1 'polypeptide(L)'
;MSLSEHDKIVMEKIRDAVSILRAYHGMHKKHKKLTADLLERCQQALARISEQAEGETSDDILSRLLQTVRTRQQGARAGKIVNLLAAVADALTQIKSIVHPVFAVPKIKLAMSEIRPHKIDRICFRGDDRSPAEIFLNGFTPYAQGEEGIVSPFESDSDNVVAFTSRFAAATFFPFNSQKIWTNVYVFKARQGFDVHAHGYSVFAESGLNAHAADLLFVDELITDYVPPEDIIAAAGIIRMSYDPDQANTPEYLKKITERGSEDDAFYLDFYRRRGWYRIARIEMNHRCKVGETEKNQVAAFLQNEMKLNQQNEISASRIALPTSGYQRNGLFSASVTNKKGIGMESPVNDQAEKSGFRKW
;
A
#
# COMPACT_ATOMS: atom_id res chain seq x y z
N MET A 1 13.66 10.17 -26.86
CA MET A 1 12.46 9.62 -26.20
C MET A 1 12.90 9.03 -24.86
N SER A 2 12.13 9.22 -23.78
CA SER A 2 12.42 8.57 -22.50
C SER A 2 12.02 7.09 -22.57
N LEU A 3 12.91 6.19 -22.15
CA LEU A 3 12.60 4.76 -22.05
C LEU A 3 11.45 4.51 -21.06
N SER A 4 10.59 3.53 -21.35
CA SER A 4 9.57 3.09 -20.41
C SER A 4 10.21 2.48 -19.15
N GLU A 5 9.49 2.45 -18.03
CA GLU A 5 10.01 1.85 -16.80
C GLU A 5 10.32 0.35 -16.98
N HIS A 6 9.48 -0.34 -17.76
CA HIS A 6 9.71 -1.72 -18.19
C HIS A 6 11.03 -1.88 -18.95
N ASP A 7 11.32 -1.01 -19.92
CA ASP A 7 12.57 -1.05 -20.69
C ASP A 7 13.79 -0.83 -19.81
N LYS A 8 13.71 0.09 -18.84
CA LYS A 8 14.80 0.34 -17.88
C LYS A 8 15.10 -0.91 -17.05
N ILE A 9 14.06 -1.60 -16.57
CA ILE A 9 14.19 -2.85 -15.80
C ILE A 9 14.83 -3.96 -16.65
N VAL A 10 14.36 -4.15 -17.89
CA VAL A 10 14.94 -5.16 -18.80
C VAL A 10 16.41 -4.83 -19.09
N MET A 11 16.75 -3.56 -19.32
CA MET A 11 18.14 -3.14 -19.52
C MET A 11 19.02 -3.40 -18.29
N GLU A 12 18.53 -3.16 -17.07
CA GLU A 12 19.26 -3.48 -15.84
C GLU A 12 19.62 -4.98 -15.77
N LYS A 13 18.69 -5.88 -16.11
CA LYS A 13 18.96 -7.33 -16.06
C LYS A 13 19.90 -7.82 -17.13
N ILE A 14 19.85 -7.23 -18.31
CA ILE A 14 20.84 -7.50 -19.34
C ILE A 14 22.23 -7.00 -18.86
N ARG A 15 22.31 -5.87 -18.14
CA ARG A 15 23.58 -5.40 -17.54
C ARG A 15 24.09 -6.32 -16.41
N ASP A 16 23.21 -6.89 -15.61
CA ASP A 16 23.57 -7.90 -14.60
C ASP A 16 24.17 -9.14 -15.27
N ALA A 17 23.52 -9.66 -16.33
CA ALA A 17 24.03 -10.76 -17.12
C ALA A 17 25.40 -10.44 -17.77
N VAL A 18 25.58 -9.22 -18.28
CA VAL A 18 26.87 -8.74 -18.81
C VAL A 18 27.95 -8.76 -17.71
N SER A 19 27.62 -8.34 -16.50
CA SER A 19 28.55 -8.32 -15.37
C SER A 19 29.02 -9.72 -14.99
N ILE A 20 28.10 -10.69 -14.92
CA ILE A 20 28.41 -12.11 -14.67
C ILE A 20 29.31 -12.67 -15.78
N LEU A 21 28.96 -12.42 -17.05
CA LEU A 21 29.71 -12.91 -18.19
C LEU A 21 31.12 -12.30 -18.26
N ARG A 22 31.28 -11.01 -17.93
CA ARG A 22 32.59 -10.33 -17.87
C ARG A 22 33.49 -10.93 -16.79
N ALA A 23 32.94 -11.14 -15.59
CA ALA A 23 33.68 -11.76 -14.50
C ALA A 23 34.20 -13.15 -14.91
N TYR A 24 33.35 -13.97 -15.55
CA TYR A 24 33.74 -15.31 -15.99
C TYR A 24 34.70 -15.31 -17.18
N HIS A 25 34.54 -14.36 -18.12
CA HIS A 25 35.41 -14.21 -19.29
C HIS A 25 36.88 -13.99 -18.89
N GLY A 26 37.11 -13.26 -17.80
CA GLY A 26 38.45 -13.04 -17.24
C GLY A 26 39.08 -14.28 -16.59
N MET A 27 38.26 -15.18 -16.03
CA MET A 27 38.74 -16.30 -15.22
C MET A 27 39.01 -17.60 -16.02
N HIS A 28 38.33 -17.82 -17.15
CA HIS A 28 38.33 -19.13 -17.81
C HIS A 28 38.61 -19.09 -19.33
N LYS A 29 39.89 -19.12 -19.70
CA LYS A 29 40.36 -19.10 -21.10
C LYS A 29 39.73 -20.17 -22.00
N LYS A 30 39.42 -21.36 -21.46
CA LYS A 30 38.81 -22.49 -22.21
C LYS A 30 37.38 -22.20 -22.73
N HIS A 31 36.69 -21.22 -22.15
CA HIS A 31 35.29 -20.89 -22.48
C HIS A 31 35.12 -19.48 -23.04
N LYS A 32 36.24 -18.83 -23.41
CA LYS A 32 36.29 -17.45 -23.90
C LYS A 32 35.38 -17.18 -25.10
N LYS A 33 35.28 -18.15 -26.03
CA LYS A 33 34.43 -18.04 -27.23
C LYS A 33 32.94 -18.01 -26.88
N LEU A 34 32.52 -18.84 -25.92
CA LEU A 34 31.13 -18.88 -25.47
C LEU A 34 30.75 -17.60 -24.73
N THR A 35 31.60 -17.14 -23.80
CA THR A 35 31.33 -15.91 -23.05
C THR A 35 31.37 -14.67 -23.94
N ALA A 36 32.24 -14.64 -24.96
CA ALA A 36 32.27 -13.55 -25.94
C ALA A 36 30.97 -13.48 -26.77
N ASP A 37 30.49 -14.62 -27.32
CA ASP A 37 29.23 -14.69 -28.08
C ASP A 37 28.04 -14.22 -27.23
N LEU A 38 27.96 -14.62 -25.97
CA LEU A 38 26.89 -14.19 -25.08
C LEU A 38 27.00 -12.71 -24.68
N LEU A 39 28.20 -12.19 -24.45
CA LEU A 39 28.42 -10.77 -24.17
C LEU A 39 27.98 -9.89 -25.33
N GLU A 40 28.35 -10.27 -26.55
CA GLU A 40 27.97 -9.56 -27.78
C GLU A 40 26.45 -9.51 -27.92
N ARG A 41 25.76 -10.64 -27.72
CA ARG A 41 24.30 -10.72 -27.78
C ARG A 41 23.62 -9.85 -26.72
N CYS A 42 24.13 -9.84 -25.49
CA CYS A 42 23.60 -8.96 -24.44
C CYS A 42 23.81 -7.47 -24.79
N GLN A 43 24.95 -7.11 -25.37
CA GLN A 43 25.22 -5.72 -25.78
C GLN A 43 24.35 -5.27 -26.95
N GLN A 44 24.14 -6.13 -27.94
CA GLN A 44 23.19 -5.88 -29.03
C GLN A 44 21.76 -5.71 -28.52
N ALA A 45 21.35 -6.52 -27.53
CA ALA A 45 20.05 -6.38 -26.88
C ALA A 45 19.89 -5.02 -26.18
N LEU A 46 20.91 -4.56 -25.45
CA LEU A 46 20.90 -3.22 -24.81
C LEU A 46 20.78 -2.09 -25.83
N ALA A 47 21.52 -2.16 -26.94
CA ALA A 47 21.45 -1.16 -28.00
C ALA A 47 20.06 -1.10 -28.63
N ARG A 48 19.49 -2.25 -28.99
CA ARG A 48 18.14 -2.34 -29.58
C ARG A 48 17.04 -1.77 -28.69
N ILE A 49 17.08 -2.05 -27.39
CA ILE A 49 16.12 -1.50 -26.42
C ILE A 49 16.31 0.02 -26.29
N SER A 50 17.56 0.49 -26.23
CA SER A 50 17.86 1.92 -26.14
C SER A 50 17.43 2.72 -27.38
N GLU A 51 17.46 2.09 -28.56
CA GLU A 51 17.12 2.71 -29.84
C GLU A 51 15.64 2.59 -30.20
N GLN A 52 14.83 1.87 -29.41
CA GLN A 52 13.42 1.56 -29.70
C GLN A 52 13.24 1.00 -31.13
N ALA A 53 14.09 0.05 -31.51
CA ALA A 53 14.09 -0.51 -32.86
C ALA A 53 12.68 -0.96 -33.29
N GLU A 54 12.20 -0.46 -34.42
CA GLU A 54 10.84 -0.75 -34.92
C GLU A 54 10.64 -2.26 -35.11
N GLY A 55 9.53 -2.79 -34.57
CA GLY A 55 9.09 -4.16 -34.80
C GLY A 55 9.55 -5.21 -33.80
N GLU A 56 10.22 -4.85 -32.70
CA GLU A 56 10.62 -5.81 -31.66
C GLU A 56 10.44 -5.22 -30.25
N THR A 57 9.68 -5.88 -29.38
CA THR A 57 9.53 -5.44 -27.98
C THR A 57 10.74 -5.85 -27.14
N SER A 58 10.98 -5.16 -26.04
CA SER A 58 11.99 -5.54 -25.04
C SER A 58 11.78 -6.96 -24.48
N ASP A 59 10.54 -7.44 -24.42
CA ASP A 59 10.18 -8.81 -24.05
C ASP A 59 10.58 -9.85 -25.11
N ASP A 60 10.43 -9.52 -26.40
CA ASP A 60 10.86 -10.38 -27.51
C ASP A 60 12.38 -10.56 -27.51
N ILE A 61 13.10 -9.45 -27.30
CA ILE A 61 14.57 -9.42 -27.19
C ILE A 61 15.02 -10.29 -26.02
N LEU A 62 14.40 -10.12 -24.85
CA LEU A 62 14.75 -10.87 -23.65
C LEU A 62 14.43 -12.37 -23.80
N SER A 63 13.29 -12.72 -24.40
CA SER A 63 12.88 -14.10 -24.65
C SER A 63 13.87 -14.82 -25.56
N ARG A 64 14.36 -14.15 -26.62
CA ARG A 64 15.38 -14.71 -27.51
C ARG A 64 16.72 -14.92 -26.82
N LEU A 65 17.12 -13.97 -25.97
CA LEU A 65 18.35 -14.05 -25.19
C LEU A 65 18.29 -15.24 -24.21
N LEU A 66 17.18 -15.39 -23.48
CA LEU A 66 16.92 -16.50 -22.57
C LEU A 66 16.93 -17.85 -23.30
N GLN A 67 16.25 -17.94 -24.44
CA GLN A 67 16.21 -19.17 -25.24
C GLN A 67 17.62 -19.56 -25.72
N THR A 68 18.45 -18.59 -26.09
CA THR A 68 19.85 -18.80 -26.47
C THR A 68 20.64 -19.38 -25.30
N VAL A 69 20.53 -18.78 -24.11
CA VAL A 69 21.24 -19.24 -22.90
C VAL A 69 20.81 -20.66 -22.52
N ARG A 70 19.50 -20.96 -22.53
CA ARG A 70 18.96 -22.30 -22.21
C ARG A 70 19.40 -23.38 -23.19
N THR A 71 19.39 -23.08 -24.49
CA THR A 71 19.87 -24.01 -25.52
C THR A 71 21.35 -24.35 -25.31
N ARG A 72 22.17 -23.35 -24.96
CA ARG A 72 23.59 -23.55 -24.64
C ARG A 72 23.77 -24.37 -23.35
N GLN A 73 22.89 -24.18 -22.37
CA GLN A 73 22.93 -24.90 -21.10
C GLN A 73 22.65 -26.39 -21.29
N GLN A 74 21.64 -26.74 -22.09
CA GLN A 74 21.30 -28.13 -22.41
C GLN A 74 22.42 -28.85 -23.17
N GLY A 75 23.20 -28.12 -23.98
CA GLY A 75 24.37 -28.66 -24.68
C GLY A 75 25.67 -28.71 -23.86
N ALA A 76 25.70 -28.14 -22.65
CA ALA A 76 26.91 -28.03 -21.85
C ALA A 76 27.13 -29.28 -20.98
N ARG A 77 28.32 -29.88 -21.08
CA ARG A 77 28.70 -31.06 -20.27
C ARG A 77 29.62 -30.74 -19.09
N ALA A 78 30.21 -29.53 -19.06
CA ALA A 78 31.11 -29.12 -18.00
C ALA A 78 30.34 -28.37 -16.91
N GLY A 79 30.38 -28.86 -15.66
CA GLY A 79 29.64 -28.29 -14.54
C GLY A 79 29.87 -26.78 -14.33
N LYS A 80 31.10 -26.29 -14.55
CA LYS A 80 31.40 -24.85 -14.46
C LYS A 80 30.70 -24.00 -15.54
N ILE A 81 30.44 -24.54 -16.72
CA ILE A 81 29.68 -23.85 -17.78
C ILE A 81 28.19 -23.92 -17.49
N VAL A 82 27.71 -25.07 -17.02
CA VAL A 82 26.31 -25.24 -16.62
C VAL A 82 25.95 -24.23 -15.52
N ASN A 83 26.81 -24.05 -14.51
CA ASN A 83 26.60 -23.08 -13.44
C ASN A 83 26.65 -21.62 -13.92
N LEU A 84 27.55 -21.30 -14.86
CA LEU A 84 27.59 -19.97 -15.49
C LEU A 84 26.29 -19.69 -16.24
N LEU A 85 25.85 -20.62 -17.09
CA LEU A 85 24.67 -20.44 -17.92
C LEU A 85 23.40 -20.42 -17.06
N ALA A 86 23.38 -21.16 -15.95
CA ALA A 86 22.34 -21.06 -14.93
C ALA A 86 22.33 -19.66 -14.30
N ALA A 87 23.47 -19.14 -13.82
CA ALA A 87 23.53 -17.80 -13.22
C ALA A 87 23.14 -16.67 -14.20
N VAL A 88 23.52 -16.80 -15.49
CA VAL A 88 23.11 -15.87 -16.54
C VAL A 88 21.62 -15.99 -16.83
N ALA A 89 21.08 -17.21 -16.91
CA ALA A 89 19.64 -17.42 -17.06
C ALA A 89 18.86 -16.86 -15.85
N ASP A 90 19.37 -17.03 -14.64
CA ASP A 90 18.77 -16.52 -13.41
C ASP A 90 18.75 -15.00 -13.41
N ALA A 91 19.87 -14.33 -13.74
CA ALA A 91 19.90 -12.87 -13.86
C ALA A 91 18.90 -12.34 -14.89
N LEU A 92 18.76 -13.03 -16.03
CA LEU A 92 17.80 -12.68 -17.09
C LEU A 92 16.35 -13.03 -16.75
N THR A 93 16.12 -14.02 -15.86
CA THR A 93 14.79 -14.47 -15.43
C THR A 93 14.31 -13.71 -14.18
N GLN A 94 15.24 -13.20 -13.38
CA GLN A 94 15.03 -12.23 -12.31
C GLN A 94 14.73 -10.84 -12.87
N ILE A 95 13.92 -10.74 -13.93
CA ILE A 95 13.05 -9.56 -14.04
C ILE A 95 12.42 -9.51 -12.67
N LYS A 96 12.76 -8.49 -11.86
CA LYS A 96 11.96 -8.07 -10.72
C LYS A 96 10.66 -7.61 -11.35
N SER A 97 9.88 -8.56 -11.72
CA SER A 97 9.05 -9.05 -10.70
C SER A 97 8.83 -8.19 -9.47
N ILE A 98 8.22 -7.06 -9.67
CA ILE A 98 7.33 -6.52 -8.67
C ILE A 98 5.96 -6.51 -9.35
N VAL A 99 5.34 -7.67 -9.62
CA VAL A 99 3.89 -7.80 -9.38
C VAL A 99 3.89 -7.51 -7.89
N HIS A 100 3.31 -6.40 -7.51
CA HIS A 100 3.29 -6.11 -6.12
C HIS A 100 2.50 -7.11 -5.26
N PRO A 101 1.97 -8.30 -5.67
CA PRO A 101 0.57 -8.29 -6.10
C PRO A 101 0.21 -6.86 -6.50
N VAL A 102 0.18 -6.56 -7.80
CA VAL A 102 -0.94 -5.72 -8.23
C VAL A 102 -2.08 -6.58 -7.74
N PHE A 103 -2.56 -6.30 -6.52
CA PHE A 103 -3.83 -6.77 -6.11
C PHE A 103 -4.66 -6.21 -7.25
N ALA A 104 -5.03 -7.08 -8.19
CA ALA A 104 -6.22 -6.82 -8.94
C ALA A 104 -7.27 -6.87 -7.85
N VAL A 105 -7.37 -5.76 -7.10
CA VAL A 105 -8.38 -5.53 -6.09
C VAL A 105 -9.62 -5.78 -6.92
N PRO A 106 -10.37 -6.86 -6.64
CA PRO A 106 -11.54 -7.16 -7.42
C PRO A 106 -12.35 -5.87 -7.50
N LYS A 107 -12.72 -5.40 -8.70
CA LYS A 107 -13.48 -4.14 -8.82
C LYS A 107 -14.94 -4.37 -8.41
N ILE A 108 -15.13 -4.99 -7.24
CA ILE A 108 -16.42 -5.21 -6.63
C ILE A 108 -16.82 -3.85 -6.08
N LYS A 109 -17.70 -3.22 -6.83
CA LYS A 109 -18.42 -2.04 -6.40
C LYS A 109 -19.62 -2.49 -5.59
N LEU A 110 -19.97 -1.73 -4.56
CA LEU A 110 -21.25 -1.86 -3.88
C LEU A 110 -22.02 -0.55 -4.04
N ALA A 111 -23.25 -0.65 -4.52
CA ALA A 111 -24.18 0.46 -4.46
C ALA A 111 -24.61 0.74 -3.02
N MET A 112 -25.08 1.96 -2.74
CA MET A 112 -25.61 2.35 -1.43
C MET A 112 -26.76 1.45 -0.97
N SER A 113 -27.55 0.89 -1.90
CA SER A 113 -28.63 -0.06 -1.61
C SER A 113 -28.14 -1.45 -1.21
N GLU A 114 -26.90 -1.80 -1.54
CA GLU A 114 -26.26 -3.07 -1.20
C GLU A 114 -25.49 -2.99 0.13
N ILE A 115 -25.08 -1.79 0.52
CA ILE A 115 -24.44 -1.52 1.80
C ILE A 115 -25.45 -1.73 2.92
N ARG A 116 -25.11 -2.63 3.85
CA ARG A 116 -25.92 -2.90 5.04
C ARG A 116 -25.15 -2.42 6.27
N PRO A 117 -25.42 -1.20 6.78
CA PRO A 117 -24.82 -0.74 8.01
C PRO A 117 -25.15 -1.67 9.17
N HIS A 118 -24.15 -1.98 9.98
CA HIS A 118 -24.31 -2.76 11.20
C HIS A 118 -24.21 -1.83 12.42
N LYS A 119 -24.71 -2.29 13.57
CA LYS A 119 -24.55 -1.56 14.82
C LYS A 119 -23.08 -1.53 15.22
N ILE A 120 -22.51 -0.33 15.37
CA ILE A 120 -21.11 -0.11 15.77
C ILE A 120 -21.05 0.35 17.23
N ASP A 121 -21.88 1.34 17.59
CA ASP A 121 -22.05 1.87 18.95
C ASP A 121 -20.74 2.23 19.68
N ARG A 122 -19.84 2.94 18.99
CA ARG A 122 -18.50 3.29 19.51
C ARG A 122 -18.09 4.72 19.17
N ILE A 123 -17.12 5.26 19.91
CA ILE A 123 -16.52 6.56 19.60
C ILE A 123 -15.67 6.45 18.33
N CYS A 124 -15.90 7.38 17.40
CA CYS A 124 -15.21 7.47 16.12
C CYS A 124 -14.79 8.91 15.84
N PHE A 125 -13.97 9.06 14.80
CA PHE A 125 -13.26 10.27 14.45
C PHE A 125 -13.37 10.57 12.96
N ARG A 126 -13.54 11.85 12.61
CA ARG A 126 -13.50 12.33 11.22
C ARG A 126 -12.75 13.65 11.14
N GLY A 127 -11.77 13.75 10.26
CA GLY A 127 -11.18 15.04 9.89
C GLY A 127 -12.12 15.76 8.91
N ASP A 128 -12.31 17.06 9.08
CA ASP A 128 -13.12 17.88 8.18
C ASP A 128 -12.70 19.35 8.28
N ASP A 129 -12.78 20.07 7.17
CA ASP A 129 -12.37 21.48 7.13
C ASP A 129 -13.52 22.43 7.50
N ARG A 130 -14.76 21.95 7.49
CA ARG A 130 -15.91 22.71 7.96
C ARG A 130 -15.75 23.09 9.42
N SER A 131 -16.35 24.20 9.80
CA SER A 131 -16.21 24.76 11.15
C SER A 131 -17.04 23.99 12.19
N PRO A 132 -16.62 23.97 13.47
CA PRO A 132 -17.41 23.33 14.53
C PRO A 132 -18.83 23.88 14.63
N ALA A 133 -19.01 25.19 14.46
CA ALA A 133 -20.33 25.82 14.47
C ALA A 133 -21.28 25.23 13.41
N GLU A 134 -20.77 24.96 12.21
CA GLU A 134 -21.54 24.35 11.13
C GLU A 134 -21.86 22.88 11.42
N ILE A 135 -20.84 22.10 11.80
CA ILE A 135 -20.98 20.66 12.00
C ILE A 135 -21.79 20.32 13.26
N PHE A 136 -21.64 21.08 14.35
CA PHE A 136 -22.48 20.93 15.54
C PHE A 136 -23.92 21.35 15.28
N LEU A 137 -24.17 22.20 14.26
CA LEU A 137 -25.51 22.57 13.86
C LEU A 137 -26.20 21.49 13.03
N ASN A 138 -25.50 21.01 11.99
CA ASN A 138 -26.11 20.24 10.90
C ASN A 138 -25.77 18.73 10.92
N GLY A 139 -24.72 18.34 11.62
CA GLY A 139 -24.14 17.00 11.53
C GLY A 139 -23.30 16.82 10.28
N PHE A 140 -23.06 15.56 9.92
CA PHE A 140 -22.40 15.20 8.66
C PHE A 140 -23.39 14.54 7.72
N THR A 141 -23.60 15.16 6.56
CA THR A 141 -24.23 14.55 5.39
C THR A 141 -23.18 14.37 4.28
N PRO A 142 -23.39 13.42 3.37
CA PRO A 142 -22.65 13.31 2.12
C PRO A 142 -22.75 14.59 1.29
N TYR A 143 -21.79 14.80 0.39
CA TYR A 143 -21.78 15.96 -0.50
C TYR A 143 -22.75 15.79 -1.67
N ALA A 144 -23.03 14.55 -2.05
CA ALA A 144 -23.91 14.16 -3.15
C ALA A 144 -24.86 13.02 -2.71
N GLN A 145 -25.90 12.80 -3.51
CA GLN A 145 -26.87 11.72 -3.34
C GLN A 145 -26.77 10.76 -4.53
N GLY A 146 -25.60 10.16 -4.71
CA GLY A 146 -25.36 9.13 -5.72
C GLY A 146 -25.66 7.71 -5.21
N GLU A 147 -25.72 6.77 -6.16
CA GLU A 147 -25.90 5.35 -5.84
C GLU A 147 -24.58 4.63 -5.55
N GLU A 148 -23.43 5.20 -5.91
CA GLU A 148 -22.13 4.57 -5.68
C GLU A 148 -21.73 4.73 -4.21
N GLY A 149 -21.56 3.62 -3.48
CA GLY A 149 -21.12 3.64 -2.09
C GLY A 149 -19.68 3.17 -1.92
N ILE A 150 -19.37 1.96 -2.40
CA ILE A 150 -18.02 1.40 -2.48
C ILE A 150 -17.60 1.35 -3.96
N VAL A 151 -16.51 2.03 -4.31
CA VAL A 151 -15.99 2.08 -5.70
C VAL A 151 -14.88 1.05 -5.94
N SER A 152 -14.28 0.55 -4.86
CA SER A 152 -13.31 -0.53 -4.82
C SER A 152 -13.35 -1.17 -3.42
N PRO A 153 -13.02 -2.45 -3.21
CA PRO A 153 -13.21 -3.15 -1.93
C PRO A 153 -12.65 -2.48 -0.67
N PHE A 154 -11.71 -1.53 -0.82
CA PHE A 154 -11.14 -0.74 0.27
C PHE A 154 -11.33 0.77 0.09
N GLU A 155 -12.32 1.18 -0.70
CA GLU A 155 -12.50 2.57 -1.11
C GLU A 155 -13.98 2.90 -1.25
N SER A 156 -14.39 3.94 -0.53
CA SER A 156 -15.73 4.48 -0.64
C SER A 156 -15.77 5.72 -1.54
N ASP A 157 -16.94 6.00 -2.12
CA ASP A 157 -17.18 7.27 -2.79
C ASP A 157 -17.41 8.37 -1.75
N SER A 158 -16.38 9.18 -1.51
CA SER A 158 -16.39 10.24 -0.52
C SER A 158 -17.49 11.30 -0.70
N ASP A 159 -18.05 11.39 -1.91
CA ASP A 159 -19.13 12.33 -2.19
C ASP A 159 -20.47 11.77 -1.75
N ASN A 160 -20.67 10.44 -1.84
CA ASN A 160 -21.95 9.78 -1.53
C ASN A 160 -22.01 9.20 -0.11
N VAL A 161 -20.91 9.18 0.64
CA VAL A 161 -20.87 8.66 2.01
C VAL A 161 -20.19 9.61 3.00
N VAL A 162 -20.55 9.47 4.27
CA VAL A 162 -19.80 10.02 5.39
C VAL A 162 -18.81 8.98 5.88
N ALA A 163 -17.55 9.14 5.51
CA ALA A 163 -16.48 8.31 6.00
C ALA A 163 -15.84 8.80 7.30
N PHE A 164 -15.39 7.86 8.11
CA PHE A 164 -14.78 8.09 9.41
C PHE A 164 -13.93 6.90 9.84
N THR A 165 -13.26 7.01 10.99
CA THR A 165 -12.36 5.98 11.50
C THR A 165 -12.45 5.84 13.01
N SER A 166 -12.10 4.68 13.53
CA SER A 166 -11.93 4.44 14.98
C SER A 166 -10.64 5.04 15.55
N ARG A 167 -9.73 5.55 14.70
CA ARG A 167 -8.40 6.00 15.12
C ARG A 167 -8.25 7.52 15.00
N PHE A 168 -8.09 8.21 16.13
CA PHE A 168 -7.92 9.67 16.15
C PHE A 168 -6.76 10.14 15.25
N ALA A 169 -5.59 9.50 15.37
CA ALA A 169 -4.42 9.83 14.56
C ALA A 169 -4.57 9.55 13.06
N ALA A 170 -5.55 8.74 12.62
CA ALA A 170 -5.86 8.61 11.19
C ALA A 170 -6.74 9.79 10.73
N ALA A 171 -7.73 10.18 11.54
CA ALA A 171 -8.62 11.29 11.25
C ALA A 171 -7.89 12.65 11.17
N THR A 172 -6.77 12.83 11.87
CA THR A 172 -5.98 14.08 11.84
C THR A 172 -5.40 14.40 10.46
N PHE A 173 -5.26 13.42 9.59
CA PHE A 173 -4.68 13.60 8.26
C PHE A 173 -5.74 13.53 7.16
N PHE A 174 -7.01 13.55 7.53
CA PHE A 174 -8.13 13.68 6.61
C PHE A 174 -8.52 15.15 6.40
N PRO A 175 -8.68 15.63 5.16
CA PRO A 175 -8.30 14.97 3.91
C PRO A 175 -6.78 14.94 3.73
N PHE A 176 -6.28 13.92 3.02
CA PHE A 176 -4.85 13.68 2.80
C PHE A 176 -4.28 14.72 1.81
N ASN A 177 -3.81 15.84 2.35
CA ASN A 177 -3.33 16.98 1.58
C ASN A 177 -2.13 17.62 2.32
N SER A 178 -0.96 17.59 1.68
CA SER A 178 0.30 18.09 2.24
C SER A 178 0.37 19.62 2.37
N GLN A 179 -0.50 20.34 1.67
CA GLN A 179 -0.61 21.80 1.74
C GLN A 179 -1.48 22.25 2.92
N LYS A 180 -2.34 21.37 3.45
CA LYS A 180 -3.21 21.72 4.58
C LYS A 180 -2.44 21.70 5.89
N ILE A 181 -2.41 22.85 6.55
CA ILE A 181 -1.80 23.03 7.86
C ILE A 181 -2.83 22.84 8.97
N TRP A 182 -4.08 23.23 8.73
CA TRP A 182 -5.15 23.23 9.71
C TRP A 182 -6.28 22.31 9.27
N THR A 183 -6.85 21.56 10.22
CA THR A 183 -8.12 20.84 10.02
C THR A 183 -8.81 20.63 11.38
N ASN A 184 -10.08 20.25 11.39
CA ASN A 184 -10.79 19.89 12.62
C ASN A 184 -11.01 18.37 12.66
N VAL A 185 -10.69 17.73 13.77
CA VAL A 185 -11.05 16.33 14.02
C VAL A 185 -12.27 16.29 14.92
N TYR A 186 -13.38 15.80 14.38
CA TYR A 186 -14.63 15.64 15.08
C TYR A 186 -14.67 14.29 15.77
N VAL A 187 -15.14 14.29 17.02
CA VAL A 187 -15.34 13.09 17.84
C VAL A 187 -16.83 12.88 18.01
N PHE A 188 -17.32 11.69 17.68
CA PHE A 188 -18.75 11.38 17.73
C PHE A 188 -19.00 9.92 18.07
N LYS A 189 -20.21 9.59 18.56
CA LYS A 189 -20.63 8.21 18.80
C LYS A 189 -21.30 7.66 17.55
N ALA A 190 -20.58 6.84 16.79
CA ALA A 190 -21.14 6.16 15.62
C ALA A 190 -22.08 5.03 16.08
N ARG A 191 -23.39 5.18 15.84
CA ARG A 191 -24.38 4.16 16.20
C ARG A 191 -24.36 3.00 15.21
N GLN A 192 -24.25 3.33 13.94
CA GLN A 192 -24.22 2.39 12.83
C GLN A 192 -23.10 2.78 11.85
N GLY A 193 -22.74 1.84 11.00
CA GLY A 193 -21.84 2.08 9.88
C GLY A 193 -21.52 0.77 9.16
N PHE A 194 -20.88 0.91 8.02
CA PHE A 194 -20.37 -0.20 7.23
C PHE A 194 -18.85 -0.21 7.31
N ASP A 195 -18.27 -1.37 7.60
CA ASP A 195 -16.84 -1.56 7.75
C ASP A 195 -16.24 -1.88 6.37
N VAL A 196 -15.67 -0.85 5.75
CA VAL A 196 -15.05 -0.94 4.41
C VAL A 196 -13.87 -1.91 4.45
N HIS A 197 -13.14 -1.93 5.56
CA HIS A 197 -12.01 -2.82 5.74
C HIS A 197 -12.47 -4.28 5.83
N ALA A 198 -13.45 -4.59 6.66
CA ALA A 198 -14.01 -5.94 6.74
C ALA A 198 -14.59 -6.42 5.40
N HIS A 199 -15.25 -5.53 4.64
CA HIS A 199 -15.68 -5.81 3.28
C HIS A 199 -14.50 -6.17 2.37
N GLY A 200 -13.45 -5.33 2.35
CA GLY A 200 -12.26 -5.60 1.55
C GLY A 200 -11.61 -6.94 1.87
N TYR A 201 -11.54 -7.33 3.14
CA TYR A 201 -11.04 -8.65 3.53
C TYR A 201 -11.91 -9.78 3.02
N SER A 202 -13.24 -9.66 3.13
CA SER A 202 -14.15 -10.70 2.64
C SER A 202 -13.95 -10.95 1.14
N VAL A 203 -13.88 -9.87 0.35
CA VAL A 203 -13.62 -9.92 -1.09
C VAL A 203 -12.25 -10.53 -1.40
N PHE A 204 -11.23 -10.22 -0.60
CA PHE A 204 -9.87 -10.74 -0.80
C PHE A 204 -9.73 -12.20 -0.43
N ALA A 205 -10.36 -12.62 0.67
CA ALA A 205 -10.39 -14.01 1.11
C ALA A 205 -11.07 -14.90 0.07
N GLU A 206 -12.19 -14.45 -0.50
CA GLU A 206 -12.89 -15.14 -1.59
C GLU A 206 -12.05 -15.25 -2.87
N SER A 207 -11.15 -14.28 -3.09
CA SER A 207 -10.23 -14.26 -4.23
C SER A 207 -8.99 -15.14 -4.04
N GLY A 208 -8.86 -15.83 -2.90
CA GLY A 208 -7.71 -16.70 -2.59
C GLY A 208 -6.40 -15.95 -2.32
N LEU A 209 -6.47 -14.65 -2.02
CA LEU A 209 -5.31 -13.82 -1.72
C LEU A 209 -4.88 -13.97 -0.25
N ASN A 210 -3.57 -13.84 0.01
CA ASN A 210 -3.00 -13.98 1.36
C ASN A 210 -3.52 -12.87 2.29
N ALA A 211 -4.12 -13.24 3.43
CA ALA A 211 -4.61 -12.33 4.46
C ALA A 211 -3.55 -11.32 4.94
N HIS A 212 -2.28 -11.72 5.01
CA HIS A 212 -1.18 -10.83 5.38
C HIS A 212 -0.97 -9.66 4.40
N ALA A 213 -1.40 -9.85 3.16
CA ALA A 213 -1.28 -8.87 2.11
C ALA A 213 -2.46 -7.87 2.15
N ALA A 214 -3.65 -8.33 2.60
CA ALA A 214 -4.79 -7.47 2.94
C ALA A 214 -4.53 -6.64 4.21
N ASP A 215 -3.81 -7.20 5.19
CA ASP A 215 -3.34 -6.47 6.39
C ASP A 215 -2.51 -5.23 6.05
N LEU A 216 -1.92 -5.14 4.86
CA LEU A 216 -1.14 -3.99 4.42
C LEU A 216 -1.99 -2.85 3.81
N LEU A 217 -3.29 -3.07 3.57
CA LEU A 217 -4.21 -2.09 2.99
C LEU A 217 -4.89 -1.31 4.12
N PHE A 218 -4.12 -0.39 4.70
CA PHE A 218 -4.48 0.28 5.94
C PHE A 218 -5.47 1.44 5.73
N VAL A 219 -6.64 1.33 6.36
CA VAL A 219 -7.19 2.16 7.45
C VAL A 219 -8.52 1.53 7.88
N ASP A 220 -8.85 1.58 9.18
CA ASP A 220 -10.16 1.16 9.72
C ASP A 220 -11.24 2.16 9.29
N GLU A 221 -11.50 2.22 7.98
CA GLU A 221 -12.50 3.09 7.39
C GLU A 221 -13.89 2.51 7.62
N LEU A 222 -14.73 3.35 8.21
CA LEU A 222 -16.15 3.12 8.38
C LEU A 222 -16.89 4.17 7.58
N ILE A 223 -18.03 3.78 7.02
CA ILE A 223 -18.89 4.70 6.27
C ILE A 223 -20.32 4.66 6.79
N THR A 224 -21.02 5.77 6.67
CA THR A 224 -22.45 5.89 6.96
C THR A 224 -23.07 6.91 6.02
N ASP A 225 -24.39 6.92 5.92
CA ASP A 225 -25.18 7.90 5.17
C ASP A 225 -25.35 9.23 5.92
N TYR A 226 -25.33 9.22 7.25
CA TYR A 226 -25.51 10.41 8.06
C TYR A 226 -24.93 10.26 9.47
N VAL A 227 -24.35 11.34 10.00
CA VAL A 227 -24.04 11.46 11.43
C VAL A 227 -24.81 12.64 12.00
N PRO A 228 -25.76 12.42 12.91
CA PRO A 228 -26.58 13.49 13.45
C PRO A 228 -25.79 14.43 14.38
N PRO A 229 -26.15 15.72 14.45
CA PRO A 229 -25.47 16.70 15.31
C PRO A 229 -25.51 16.32 16.80
N GLU A 230 -26.56 15.64 17.26
CA GLU A 230 -26.65 15.15 18.63
C GLU A 230 -25.64 14.05 19.00
N ASP A 231 -25.08 13.33 18.02
CA ASP A 231 -24.09 12.28 18.27
C ASP A 231 -22.65 12.81 18.23
N ILE A 232 -22.45 14.05 17.76
CA ILE A 232 -21.15 14.72 17.74
C ILE A 232 -20.86 15.33 19.10
N ILE A 233 -19.78 14.86 19.72
CA ILE A 233 -19.40 15.18 21.11
C ILE A 233 -18.48 16.39 21.16
N ALA A 234 -17.47 16.44 20.28
CA ALA A 234 -16.43 17.46 20.32
C ALA A 234 -15.78 17.68 18.94
N ALA A 235 -15.02 18.76 18.82
CA ALA A 235 -14.11 19.04 17.73
C ALA A 235 -12.75 19.45 18.29
N ALA A 236 -11.69 18.85 17.76
CA ALA A 236 -10.30 19.22 18.05
C ALA A 236 -9.72 19.95 16.83
N GLY A 237 -9.41 21.23 16.98
CA GLY A 237 -8.67 21.98 15.96
C GLY A 237 -7.21 21.58 16.00
N ILE A 238 -6.68 21.06 14.90
CA ILE A 238 -5.32 20.53 14.84
C ILE A 238 -4.44 21.29 13.84
N ILE A 239 -3.15 21.34 14.18
CA ILE A 239 -2.07 21.84 13.32
C ILE A 239 -1.24 20.65 12.86
N ARG A 240 -1.15 20.43 11.55
CA ARG A 240 -0.29 19.42 10.93
C ARG A 240 1.14 19.95 10.79
N MET A 241 2.09 19.16 11.25
CA MET A 241 3.50 19.49 11.37
C MET A 241 4.37 18.56 10.55
N SER A 242 5.54 19.05 10.16
CA SER A 242 6.59 18.28 9.52
C SER A 242 7.07 17.14 10.41
N TYR A 243 7.27 15.97 9.82
CA TYR A 243 7.84 14.81 10.48
C TYR A 243 9.03 14.30 9.67
N ASP A 244 10.19 14.15 10.32
CA ASP A 244 11.36 13.62 9.65
C ASP A 244 11.35 12.08 9.72
N PRO A 245 11.18 11.37 8.58
CA PRO A 245 11.14 9.91 8.54
C PRO A 245 12.49 9.25 8.87
N ASP A 246 13.58 9.99 8.99
CA ASP A 246 14.90 9.47 9.37
C ASP A 246 15.11 9.44 10.90
N GLN A 247 14.08 9.79 11.70
CA GLN A 247 14.14 9.75 13.16
C GLN A 247 14.17 8.31 13.71
N ALA A 248 14.80 8.12 14.88
CA ALA A 248 14.89 6.81 15.54
C ALA A 248 13.50 6.17 15.82
N ASN A 249 12.47 7.00 15.96
CA ASN A 249 11.09 6.59 16.27
C ASN A 249 10.21 6.37 15.03
N THR A 250 10.80 6.27 13.83
CA THR A 250 10.03 6.02 12.59
C THR A 250 9.29 4.68 12.65
N PRO A 251 7.96 4.67 12.44
CA PRO A 251 7.17 3.46 12.34
C PRO A 251 7.71 2.51 11.28
N GLU A 252 7.60 1.21 11.53
CA GLU A 252 8.13 0.18 10.63
C GLU A 252 7.55 0.27 9.20
N TYR A 253 6.28 0.66 9.06
CA TYR A 253 5.68 0.82 7.73
C TYR A 253 6.30 1.98 6.94
N LEU A 254 6.70 3.08 7.59
CA LEU A 254 7.41 4.18 6.92
C LEU A 254 8.82 3.78 6.54
N LYS A 255 9.51 3.00 7.37
CA LYS A 255 10.82 2.43 7.01
C LYS A 255 10.71 1.58 5.73
N LYS A 256 9.68 0.73 5.65
CA LYS A 256 9.37 -0.07 4.46
C LYS A 256 9.07 0.79 3.23
N ILE A 257 8.36 1.90 3.38
CA ILE A 257 8.10 2.88 2.29
C ILE A 257 9.42 3.51 1.81
N THR A 258 10.27 3.97 2.73
CA THR A 258 11.59 4.54 2.40
C THR A 258 12.50 3.53 1.68
N GLU A 259 12.49 2.27 2.10
CA GLU A 259 13.31 1.20 1.50
C GLU A 259 12.83 0.78 0.10
N ARG A 260 11.53 0.90 -0.19
CA ARG A 260 10.94 0.53 -1.49
C ARG A 260 11.25 1.54 -2.58
N GLY A 261 11.18 2.84 -2.26
CA GLY A 261 11.56 3.91 -3.17
C GLY A 261 10.71 4.03 -4.44
N SER A 262 9.43 3.66 -4.41
CA SER A 262 8.53 3.90 -5.55
C SER A 262 8.12 5.38 -5.68
N GLU A 263 7.58 5.77 -6.84
CA GLU A 263 7.08 7.15 -7.04
C GLU A 263 5.92 7.48 -6.08
N ASP A 264 5.04 6.52 -5.82
CA ASP A 264 3.96 6.66 -4.82
C ASP A 264 4.54 6.83 -3.40
N ASP A 265 5.59 6.06 -3.06
CA ASP A 265 6.30 6.21 -1.79
C ASP A 265 6.89 7.62 -1.67
N ALA A 266 7.37 8.24 -2.77
CA ALA A 266 7.90 9.60 -2.74
C ALA A 266 6.83 10.64 -2.38
N PHE A 267 5.59 10.49 -2.85
CA PHE A 267 4.47 11.34 -2.45
C PHE A 267 4.15 11.19 -0.96
N TYR A 268 4.06 9.96 -0.46
CA TYR A 268 3.83 9.72 0.96
C TYR A 268 4.97 10.29 1.80
N LEU A 269 6.22 10.03 1.44
CA LEU A 269 7.39 10.57 2.14
C LEU A 269 7.39 12.10 2.13
N ASP A 270 7.02 12.76 1.03
CA ASP A 270 6.85 14.22 0.99
C ASP A 270 5.71 14.69 1.91
N PHE A 271 4.57 13.99 1.91
CA PHE A 271 3.49 14.28 2.85
C PHE A 271 3.96 14.18 4.30
N TYR A 272 4.63 13.10 4.70
CA TYR A 272 5.11 12.93 6.06
C TYR A 272 6.17 13.98 6.42
N ARG A 273 7.12 14.23 5.51
CA ARG A 273 8.12 15.31 5.68
C ARG A 273 7.49 16.66 5.94
N ARG A 274 6.36 16.97 5.30
CA ARG A 274 5.68 18.27 5.47
C ARG A 274 4.65 18.29 6.59
N ARG A 275 3.93 17.18 6.79
CA ARG A 275 2.65 17.09 7.53
C ARG A 275 2.45 15.73 8.22
N GLY A 276 3.50 14.98 8.55
CA GLY A 276 3.39 13.63 9.13
C GLY A 276 3.06 13.58 10.63
N TRP A 277 3.02 14.72 11.31
CA TRP A 277 2.70 14.84 12.72
C TRP A 277 1.59 15.88 12.97
N TYR A 278 0.97 15.89 14.15
CA TYR A 278 -0.08 16.86 14.51
C TYR A 278 0.05 17.37 15.94
N ARG A 279 -0.51 18.55 16.19
CA ARG A 279 -0.76 19.08 17.54
C ARG A 279 -2.19 19.58 17.64
N ILE A 280 -2.85 19.27 18.75
CA ILE A 280 -4.16 19.86 19.10
C ILE A 280 -3.91 21.29 19.58
N ALA A 281 -4.50 22.25 18.89
CA ALA A 281 -4.40 23.67 19.21
C ALA A 281 -5.62 24.18 20.00
N ARG A 282 -6.80 23.58 19.78
CA ARG A 282 -8.02 23.91 20.52
C ARG A 282 -8.96 22.71 20.59
N ILE A 283 -9.81 22.70 21.62
CA ILE A 283 -10.88 21.71 21.80
C ILE A 283 -12.18 22.49 22.00
N GLU A 284 -13.23 22.08 21.31
CA GLU A 284 -14.58 22.64 21.43
C GLU A 284 -15.57 21.49 21.70
N MET A 285 -16.33 21.58 22.79
CA MET A 285 -17.34 20.59 23.15
C MET A 285 -18.70 21.00 22.57
N ASN A 286 -19.44 20.04 22.01
CA ASN A 286 -20.77 20.29 21.46
C ASN A 286 -21.83 20.26 22.57
N HIS A 287 -22.36 21.44 22.93
CA HIS A 287 -23.42 21.57 23.93
C HIS A 287 -24.77 20.96 23.50
N ARG A 288 -24.97 20.67 22.20
CA ARG A 288 -26.19 20.05 21.65
C ARG A 288 -26.12 18.51 21.65
N CYS A 289 -24.98 17.95 22.03
CA CYS A 289 -24.75 16.51 22.06
C CYS A 289 -25.67 15.82 23.07
N LYS A 290 -26.33 14.73 22.67
CA LYS A 290 -27.21 13.90 23.51
C LYS A 290 -26.55 12.60 23.98
N VAL A 291 -25.28 12.36 23.63
CA VAL A 291 -24.49 11.25 24.16
C VAL A 291 -24.38 11.39 25.69
N GLY A 292 -24.29 10.25 26.39
CA GLY A 292 -24.22 10.19 27.84
C GLY A 292 -23.03 10.97 28.43
N GLU A 293 -23.21 11.46 29.65
CA GLU A 293 -22.22 12.29 30.33
C GLU A 293 -20.91 11.54 30.61
N THR A 294 -20.99 10.23 30.83
CA THR A 294 -19.82 9.37 31.00
C THR A 294 -18.96 9.37 29.73
N GLU A 295 -19.53 9.17 28.54
CA GLU A 295 -18.75 9.18 27.30
C GLU A 295 -18.22 10.58 26.96
N LYS A 296 -19.00 11.64 27.23
CA LYS A 296 -18.53 13.03 27.06
C LYS A 296 -17.29 13.31 27.89
N ASN A 297 -17.30 12.90 29.16
CA ASN A 297 -16.16 13.05 30.07
C ASN A 297 -14.94 12.23 29.63
N GLN A 298 -15.15 11.02 29.12
CA GLN A 298 -14.07 10.20 28.56
C GLN A 298 -13.45 10.86 27.33
N VAL A 299 -14.25 11.40 26.41
CA VAL A 299 -13.76 12.12 25.22
C VAL A 299 -13.01 13.37 25.62
N ALA A 300 -13.53 14.17 26.55
CA ALA A 300 -12.85 15.36 27.06
C ALA A 300 -11.48 15.00 27.68
N ALA A 301 -11.44 13.97 28.53
CA ALA A 301 -10.20 13.50 29.15
C ALA A 301 -9.20 12.99 28.10
N PHE A 302 -9.65 12.22 27.11
CA PHE A 302 -8.83 11.75 26.00
C PHE A 302 -8.18 12.91 25.23
N LEU A 303 -8.98 13.89 24.79
CA LEU A 303 -8.48 15.04 24.02
C LEU A 303 -7.51 15.91 24.85
N GLN A 304 -7.79 16.08 26.14
CA GLN A 304 -6.89 16.80 27.05
C GLN A 304 -5.56 16.07 27.25
N ASN A 305 -5.58 14.74 27.38
CA ASN A 305 -4.37 13.94 27.48
C ASN A 305 -3.56 14.00 26.17
N GLU A 306 -4.23 13.88 25.02
CA GLU A 306 -3.59 14.05 23.71
C GLU A 306 -2.93 15.42 23.56
N MET A 307 -3.61 16.49 24.00
CA MET A 307 -3.07 17.85 24.01
C MET A 307 -1.87 18.02 24.96
N LYS A 308 -1.90 17.42 26.15
CA LYS A 308 -0.77 17.43 27.10
C LYS A 308 0.46 16.71 26.54
N LEU A 309 0.26 15.53 25.95
CA LEU A 309 1.33 14.79 25.28
C LEU A 309 1.93 15.61 24.11
N ASN A 310 1.13 16.42 23.40
CA ASN A 310 1.61 17.35 22.36
C ASN A 310 2.46 18.52 22.90
N GLN A 311 2.46 18.78 24.21
CA GLN A 311 3.30 19.80 24.84
C GLN A 311 4.66 19.23 25.27
N GLN A 312 4.74 17.92 25.52
CA GLN A 312 5.97 17.23 25.88
C GLN A 312 6.93 17.03 24.70
N ASN A 313 6.51 17.39 23.47
CA ASN A 313 7.26 17.21 22.22
C ASN A 313 7.74 15.77 21.96
N GLU A 314 7.09 14.78 22.58
CA GLU A 314 7.38 13.38 22.35
C GLU A 314 6.70 12.93 21.05
N ILE A 315 7.52 12.77 20.00
CA ILE A 315 7.08 12.15 18.75
C ILE A 315 7.09 10.63 18.95
N SER A 316 5.90 10.07 19.14
CA SER A 316 5.67 8.62 19.21
C SER A 316 5.23 8.08 17.85
N ALA A 317 5.67 6.86 17.50
CA ALA A 317 5.24 6.14 16.30
C ALA A 317 3.72 6.02 16.18
N SER A 318 3.01 5.96 17.32
CA SER A 318 1.54 5.91 17.40
C SER A 318 0.83 7.17 16.91
N ARG A 319 1.55 8.29 16.75
CA ARG A 319 1.03 9.62 16.39
C ARG A 319 1.27 10.00 14.94
N ILE A 320 1.94 9.12 14.19
CA ILE A 320 2.24 9.32 12.78
C ILE A 320 1.12 8.66 11.99
N ALA A 321 0.50 9.43 11.10
CA ALA A 321 -0.63 9.00 10.28
C ALA A 321 -0.36 7.63 9.68
N LEU A 322 -1.27 6.67 9.78
CA LEU A 322 -1.23 5.56 8.84
C LEU A 322 -1.74 6.07 7.48
N PRO A 323 -1.11 5.72 6.35
CA PRO A 323 -1.58 6.16 5.05
C PRO A 323 -2.98 5.60 4.84
N THR A 324 -3.98 6.47 4.67
CA THR A 324 -5.34 6.08 4.32
C THR A 324 -5.34 5.70 2.85
N SER A 325 -5.43 4.41 2.53
CA SER A 325 -5.46 3.96 1.14
C SER A 325 -6.73 4.33 0.34
N GLY A 326 -7.67 5.07 0.94
CA GLY A 326 -8.97 5.43 0.33
C GLY A 326 -9.15 6.87 -0.17
N TYR A 327 -8.28 7.84 0.14
CA TYR A 327 -8.63 9.28 -0.04
C TYR A 327 -7.86 10.06 -1.12
N GLN A 328 -7.12 9.37 -1.98
CA GLN A 328 -6.63 9.91 -3.25
C GLN A 328 -6.84 8.93 -4.43
N ARG A 329 -7.87 8.10 -4.38
CA ARG A 329 -8.09 7.07 -5.42
C ARG A 329 -9.10 7.43 -6.50
N ASN A 330 -9.46 8.71 -6.68
CA ASN A 330 -10.16 9.12 -7.90
C ASN A 330 -9.20 9.57 -9.00
N GLY A 331 -8.63 8.54 -9.63
CA GLY A 331 -8.16 8.53 -11.01
C GLY A 331 -6.66 8.32 -11.15
N LEU A 332 -6.29 7.54 -12.17
CA LEU A 332 -5.09 7.81 -12.97
C LEU A 332 -3.79 7.51 -12.20
N PHE A 333 -3.21 6.31 -12.23
CA PHE A 333 -2.20 5.96 -13.24
C PHE A 333 -2.03 4.43 -13.41
N SER A 334 -2.34 3.96 -14.63
CA SER A 334 -1.48 3.06 -15.40
C SER A 334 -0.05 3.65 -15.47
N ALA A 335 1.04 2.88 -15.52
CA ALA A 335 1.29 1.85 -16.52
C ALA A 335 2.32 0.80 -16.04
N SER A 336 2.18 -0.41 -16.61
CA SER A 336 3.15 -1.53 -16.67
C SER A 336 3.52 -2.21 -15.33
N VAL A 337 3.11 -3.48 -15.08
CA VAL A 337 3.78 -4.75 -15.52
C VAL A 337 5.09 -4.95 -14.72
N THR A 338 5.45 -6.02 -13.99
CA THR A 338 5.03 -7.43 -13.81
C THR A 338 5.79 -8.06 -12.60
N ASN A 339 5.28 -9.16 -11.99
CA ASN A 339 5.96 -10.15 -11.09
C ASN A 339 6.30 -11.37 -11.93
N LYS A 340 7.58 -11.71 -12.01
CA LYS A 340 8.08 -13.09 -11.89
C LYS A 340 8.97 -13.32 -10.67
N LYS A 341 8.33 -13.72 -9.56
CA LYS A 341 9.00 -14.04 -8.31
C LYS A 341 9.94 -15.22 -8.56
N GLY A 342 11.15 -15.14 -8.03
CA GLY A 342 11.91 -16.27 -7.53
C GLY A 342 12.37 -15.89 -6.12
N ILE A 343 12.46 -16.73 -5.11
CA ILE A 343 12.57 -18.18 -4.93
C ILE A 343 11.98 -18.39 -3.50
N GLY A 344 11.12 -19.37 -3.26
CA GLY A 344 11.53 -20.74 -2.89
C GLY A 344 11.99 -20.78 -1.44
N MET A 345 11.26 -21.52 -0.61
CA MET A 345 11.85 -22.14 0.57
C MET A 345 11.24 -23.52 0.76
N GLU A 346 12.16 -24.46 0.99
CA GLU A 346 11.98 -25.90 1.08
C GLU A 346 11.15 -26.29 2.30
N SER A 347 10.44 -27.40 2.13
CA SER A 347 9.63 -28.08 3.14
C SER A 347 10.49 -28.67 4.26
N PRO A 348 9.95 -28.83 5.48
CA PRO A 348 10.39 -29.89 6.36
C PRO A 348 9.73 -31.20 5.97
N VAL A 349 10.59 -32.20 5.82
CA VAL A 349 10.27 -33.61 5.59
C VAL A 349 9.43 -34.16 6.74
N ASN A 350 8.43 -34.93 6.32
CA ASN A 350 7.53 -35.74 7.10
C ASN A 350 8.13 -37.15 7.22
N ASP A 351 8.04 -37.78 8.37
CA ASP A 351 8.01 -39.25 8.49
C ASP A 351 6.90 -39.55 9.51
N GLN A 352 5.72 -39.94 9.04
CA GLN A 352 5.28 -41.34 8.82
C GLN A 352 5.23 -42.12 10.14
N ALA A 353 4.28 -43.00 10.42
CA ALA A 353 3.00 -43.46 9.88
C ALA A 353 2.45 -44.33 11.05
N GLU A 354 1.19 -44.70 11.20
CA GLU A 354 0.43 -45.63 10.37
C GLU A 354 -0.67 -46.21 11.29
N LYS A 355 -1.74 -46.72 10.67
CA LYS A 355 -2.64 -47.81 11.13
C LYS A 355 -3.89 -47.49 11.96
N SER A 356 -5.03 -47.78 11.30
CA SER A 356 -6.23 -48.52 11.77
C SER A 356 -6.96 -47.95 12.99
N GLY A 357 -8.25 -47.61 12.96
CA GLY A 357 -9.39 -48.38 12.46
C GLY A 357 -10.49 -48.35 13.55
N PHE A 358 -11.75 -48.59 13.16
CA PHE A 358 -12.91 -48.90 14.01
C PHE A 358 -13.68 -47.78 14.78
N ARG A 359 -14.87 -47.47 14.24
CA ARG A 359 -16.25 -47.64 14.78
C ARG A 359 -16.66 -47.14 16.19
N LYS A 360 -17.85 -46.50 16.16
CA LYS A 360 -18.96 -46.44 17.15
C LYS A 360 -18.67 -45.61 18.42
N TRP A 361 -19.53 -44.75 18.95
CA TRP A 361 -20.98 -44.48 18.84
C TRP A 361 -21.22 -42.98 18.66
#